data_AF-A0A2I8EL90-F1
#
_entry.id   AF-A0A2I8EL90-F1
#
_cell.length_a   1.000
_cell.length_b   1.000
_cell.length_c   1.000
_cell.angle_alpha   90.00
_cell.angle_beta   90.00
_cell.angle_gamma   90.00
#
_symmetry.space_group_name_H-M   'P 1'
#
loop_
_entity.id
_entity.type
_entity.pdbx_description
1 polymer ?
#
loop_
_entity_poly.entity_id
_entity_poly.type
_entity_poly.pdbx_seq_one_letter_code
_entity_poly.pdbx_strand_id
1 'polypeptide(L)'
;MVGCSGGGDDSSSSPSAPAAKVQVLPVQPIAQQTEVWCWAASAEMIFRYYGLPSLNLAGNYQCGVVAASFGGACYQDCFACVTPIGGMSQMQYVINNYGVVANNFLPSRILSSRLLFGPLSPAAVITEIDAGRPILAGISPSSFSYPNISQHVVVIVGYDTTTPEFRLIVNDPFPYAAFPSQPNPYLFLNGVPTRPGQFSISYNAFVGAMQWGNTTYSIQ
;
A
#
# COMPACT_ATOMS: atom_id res chain seq x y z
N MET A 1 -35.66 -56.95 -31.40
CA MET A 1 -35.05 -56.48 -30.14
C MET A 1 -34.14 -55.32 -30.53
N VAL A 2 -34.49 -54.05 -30.28
CA VAL A 2 -34.35 -53.27 -29.02
C VAL A 2 -32.91 -53.37 -28.48
N GLY A 3 -32.13 -52.33 -28.18
CA GLY A 3 -32.35 -50.87 -28.08
C GLY A 3 -31.04 -50.10 -28.35
N CYS A 4 -31.08 -48.80 -28.68
CA CYS A 4 -31.17 -47.60 -27.82
C CYS A 4 -29.79 -47.02 -27.44
N SER A 5 -29.57 -45.80 -27.97
CA SER A 5 -28.49 -44.84 -27.76
C SER A 5 -28.25 -44.47 -26.29
N GLY A 6 -26.99 -44.16 -25.94
CA GLY A 6 -26.61 -43.44 -24.73
C GLY A 6 -25.84 -42.17 -25.10
N GLY A 7 -26.51 -41.03 -25.03
CA GLY A 7 -25.87 -39.71 -25.05
C GLY A 7 -25.55 -39.29 -23.61
N GLY A 8 -24.29 -38.97 -23.34
CA GLY A 8 -23.84 -38.38 -22.08
C GLY A 8 -23.81 -36.87 -22.22
N ASP A 9 -24.68 -36.18 -21.47
CA ASP A 9 -24.71 -34.73 -21.37
C ASP A 9 -23.64 -34.26 -20.39
N ASP A 10 -22.49 -33.83 -20.91
CA ASP A 10 -21.46 -33.10 -20.15
C ASP A 10 -21.93 -31.67 -19.86
N SER A 11 -22.70 -31.53 -18.77
CA SER A 11 -23.11 -30.23 -18.22
C SER A 11 -21.92 -29.51 -17.60
N SER A 12 -21.17 -28.80 -18.43
CA SER A 12 -20.08 -27.90 -18.02
C SER A 12 -20.66 -26.58 -17.50
N SER A 13 -20.74 -26.44 -16.18
CA SER A 13 -21.13 -25.18 -15.54
C SER A 13 -20.00 -24.15 -15.68
N SER A 14 -20.17 -23.17 -16.55
CA SER A 14 -19.28 -22.00 -16.63
C SER A 14 -19.24 -21.26 -15.29
N PRO A 15 -18.05 -20.89 -14.78
CA PRO A 15 -17.96 -20.09 -13.56
C PRO A 15 -18.60 -18.70 -13.78
N SER A 16 -19.56 -18.35 -12.92
CA SER A 16 -20.17 -17.01 -12.85
C SER A 16 -19.09 -15.96 -12.66
N ALA A 17 -19.15 -14.87 -13.43
CA ALA A 17 -18.32 -13.70 -13.21
C ALA A 17 -18.53 -13.16 -11.76
N PRO A 18 -17.48 -12.69 -11.08
CA PRO A 18 -17.62 -12.10 -9.76
C PRO A 18 -18.50 -10.85 -9.80
N ALA A 19 -19.35 -10.68 -8.78
CA ALA A 19 -20.25 -9.54 -8.68
C ALA A 19 -19.46 -8.22 -8.56
N ALA A 20 -19.97 -7.17 -9.21
CA ALA A 20 -19.45 -5.81 -9.10
C ALA A 20 -19.49 -5.33 -7.64
N LYS A 21 -18.38 -4.79 -7.13
CA LYS A 21 -18.19 -4.42 -5.73
C LYS A 21 -17.18 -3.27 -5.60
N VAL A 22 -17.41 -2.39 -4.63
CA VAL A 22 -16.43 -1.42 -4.15
C VAL A 22 -16.11 -1.76 -2.70
N GLN A 23 -14.82 -1.80 -2.36
CA GLN A 23 -14.38 -2.01 -0.99
C GLN A 23 -13.23 -1.06 -0.68
N VAL A 24 -13.33 -0.32 0.42
CA VAL A 24 -12.30 0.61 0.88
C VAL A 24 -12.11 0.44 2.39
N LEU A 25 -10.89 0.14 2.81
CA LEU A 25 -10.51 0.06 4.21
C LEU A 25 -10.51 1.47 4.83
N PRO A 26 -10.85 1.62 6.12
CA PRO A 26 -10.86 2.90 6.82
C PRO A 26 -9.44 3.38 7.20
N VAL A 27 -8.48 3.24 6.28
CA VAL A 27 -7.11 3.76 6.42
C VAL A 27 -7.10 5.23 5.99
N GLN A 28 -6.83 6.13 6.94
CA GLN A 28 -6.79 7.56 6.65
C GLN A 28 -5.55 7.92 5.82
N PRO A 29 -5.67 8.77 4.78
CA PRO A 29 -4.51 9.33 4.09
C PRO A 29 -3.70 10.24 5.02
N ILE A 30 -2.38 10.11 4.97
CA ILE A 30 -1.46 10.91 5.80
C ILE A 30 -0.34 11.42 4.89
N ALA A 31 -0.15 12.75 4.89
CA ALA A 31 0.91 13.38 4.13
C ALA A 31 2.29 13.15 4.79
N GLN A 32 3.33 12.94 3.98
CA GLN A 32 4.70 12.93 4.45
C GLN A 32 5.14 14.32 4.94
N GLN A 33 5.92 14.34 6.02
CA GLN A 33 6.43 15.59 6.63
C GLN A 33 7.70 16.13 5.96
N THR A 34 8.42 15.30 5.22
CA THR A 34 9.66 15.67 4.51
C THR A 34 9.62 15.12 3.09
N GLU A 35 10.56 15.52 2.24
CA GLU A 35 10.63 15.08 0.84
C GLU A 35 10.94 13.59 0.66
N VAL A 36 11.53 12.92 1.66
CA VAL A 36 11.95 11.50 1.58
C VAL A 36 11.19 10.55 2.51
N TRP A 37 10.25 11.05 3.33
CA TRP A 37 9.52 10.24 4.32
C TRP A 37 8.20 9.65 3.83
N CYS A 38 8.04 9.42 2.53
CA CYS A 38 6.91 8.68 1.99
C CYS A 38 6.72 7.30 2.65
N TRP A 39 7.84 6.64 2.96
CA TRP A 39 7.86 5.37 3.67
C TRP A 39 7.37 5.49 5.12
N ALA A 40 7.76 6.54 5.85
CA ALA A 40 7.36 6.73 7.24
C ALA A 40 5.89 7.11 7.35
N ALA A 41 5.39 7.97 6.45
CA ALA A 41 3.98 8.31 6.34
C ALA A 41 3.13 7.10 5.95
N SER A 42 3.60 6.27 5.01
CA SER A 42 2.91 5.03 4.64
C SER A 42 2.89 4.02 5.78
N ALA A 43 3.98 3.88 6.54
CA ALA A 43 4.01 3.06 7.74
C ALA A 43 3.03 3.59 8.80
N GLU A 44 2.99 4.91 9.04
CA GLU A 44 2.05 5.54 9.97
C GLU A 44 0.59 5.21 9.61
N MET A 45 0.21 5.27 8.32
CA MET A 45 -1.14 4.91 7.87
C MET A 45 -1.50 3.48 8.28
N ILE A 46 -0.59 2.53 8.07
CA ILE A 46 -0.75 1.12 8.44
C ILE A 46 -0.81 0.94 9.95
N PHE A 47 0.10 1.57 10.68
CA PHE A 47 0.20 1.43 12.13
C PHE A 47 -1.03 1.99 12.85
N ARG A 48 -1.53 3.16 12.43
CA ARG A 48 -2.78 3.71 12.95
C ARG A 48 -3.98 2.82 12.64
N TYR A 49 -4.04 2.23 11.44
CA TYR A 49 -5.10 1.29 11.07
C TYR A 49 -5.13 0.06 12.01
N TYR A 50 -3.97 -0.46 12.38
CA TYR A 50 -3.84 -1.58 13.33
C TYR A 50 -3.82 -1.17 14.80
N GLY A 51 -3.97 0.13 15.12
CA GLY A 51 -4.02 0.64 16.49
C GLY A 51 -2.68 0.64 17.23
N LEU A 52 -1.56 0.65 16.52
CA LEU A 52 -0.24 0.81 17.15
C LEU A 52 -0.08 2.27 17.63
N PRO A 53 0.68 2.50 18.71
CA PRO A 53 0.88 3.84 19.26
C PRO A 53 2.02 4.58 18.54
N SER A 54 2.01 5.92 18.61
CA SER A 54 3.18 6.74 18.30
C SER A 54 4.25 6.58 19.37
N LEU A 55 5.48 6.27 18.97
CA LEU A 55 6.64 6.22 19.87
C LEU A 55 7.28 7.59 20.14
N ASN A 56 6.84 8.63 19.45
CA ASN A 56 7.21 9.99 19.78
C ASN A 56 6.19 10.59 20.75
N LEU A 57 6.65 10.97 21.95
CA LEU A 57 5.80 11.50 23.03
C LEU A 57 5.20 12.88 22.73
N ALA A 58 5.81 13.65 21.81
CA ALA A 58 5.24 14.92 21.33
C ALA A 58 4.14 14.71 20.27
N GLY A 59 3.78 13.45 19.98
CA GLY A 59 2.71 13.10 19.05
C GLY A 59 3.13 13.05 17.58
N ASN A 60 4.41 13.26 17.25
CA ASN A 60 4.88 13.16 15.88
C ASN A 60 5.13 11.69 15.48
N TYR A 61 4.12 11.06 14.88
CA TYR A 61 4.16 9.65 14.55
C TYR A 61 5.29 9.28 13.56
N GLN A 62 5.47 10.03 12.46
CA GLN A 62 6.53 9.76 11.47
C GLN A 62 7.91 9.85 12.11
N CYS A 63 8.12 10.83 12.99
CA CYS A 63 9.32 10.94 13.80
C CYS A 63 9.55 9.69 14.67
N GLY A 64 8.48 9.16 15.29
CA GLY A 64 8.54 7.92 16.05
C GLY A 64 8.88 6.70 15.18
N VAL A 65 8.37 6.64 13.94
CA VAL A 65 8.72 5.60 12.95
C VAL A 65 10.19 5.70 12.56
N VAL A 66 10.69 6.90 12.26
CA VAL A 66 12.09 7.18 11.92
C VAL A 66 13.02 6.78 13.06
N ALA A 67 12.70 7.23 14.28
CA ALA A 67 13.46 6.90 15.48
C ALA A 67 13.51 5.39 15.75
N ALA A 68 12.38 4.68 15.62
CA ALA A 68 12.32 3.23 15.79
C ALA A 68 13.08 2.46 14.70
N SER A 69 13.22 3.05 13.51
CA SER A 69 13.89 2.40 12.36
C SER A 69 15.41 2.54 12.40
N PHE A 70 15.92 3.70 12.83
CA PHE A 70 17.35 4.02 12.78
C PHE A 70 18.03 4.10 14.15
N GLY A 71 17.27 4.35 15.22
CA GLY A 71 17.78 4.54 16.57
C GLY A 71 18.80 5.68 16.68
N GLY A 72 19.74 5.56 17.64
CA GLY A 72 20.85 6.49 17.81
C GLY A 72 20.40 7.96 17.95
N ALA A 73 21.02 8.85 17.15
CA ALA A 73 20.70 10.28 17.14
C ALA A 73 19.23 10.57 16.76
N CYS A 74 18.59 9.70 15.98
CA CYS A 74 17.20 9.86 15.55
C CYS A 74 16.20 9.76 16.71
N TYR A 75 16.59 9.16 17.85
CA TYR A 75 15.77 9.17 19.07
C TYR A 75 15.69 10.55 19.72
N GLN A 76 16.73 11.36 19.57
CA GLN A 76 16.79 12.71 20.13
C GLN A 76 16.21 13.73 19.15
N ASP A 77 16.56 13.60 17.87
CA ASP A 77 16.06 14.43 16.80
C ASP A 77 15.89 13.61 15.52
N CYS A 78 14.66 13.24 15.19
CA CYS A 78 14.37 12.50 13.97
C CYS A 78 14.61 13.33 12.70
N PHE A 79 14.61 14.66 12.76
CA PHE A 79 14.93 15.52 11.62
C PHE A 79 16.44 15.56 11.34
N ALA A 80 17.27 15.06 12.25
CA ALA A 80 18.66 14.71 11.92
C ALA A 80 18.75 13.48 10.98
N CYS A 81 17.63 12.78 10.76
CA CYS A 81 17.54 11.53 10.00
C CYS A 81 16.52 11.63 8.84
N VAL A 82 16.54 12.76 8.11
CA VAL A 82 15.79 12.92 6.86
C VAL A 82 16.49 12.12 5.75
N THR A 83 16.22 10.82 5.73
CA THR A 83 16.82 9.86 4.81
C THR A 83 15.77 8.88 4.25
N PRO A 84 15.92 8.39 3.02
CA PRO A 84 15.11 7.28 2.52
C PRO A 84 15.39 5.99 3.33
N ILE A 85 14.39 5.11 3.44
CA ILE A 85 14.53 3.82 4.14
C ILE A 85 15.35 2.77 3.37
N GLY A 86 15.54 2.98 2.06
CA GLY A 86 16.12 2.01 1.15
C GLY A 86 15.05 1.27 0.36
N GLY A 87 15.28 -0.01 0.09
CA GLY A 87 14.37 -0.86 -0.70
C GLY A 87 13.16 -1.35 0.09
N MET A 88 12.27 -2.06 -0.59
CA MET A 88 11.05 -2.57 0.03
C MET A 88 11.29 -3.67 1.09
N SER A 89 12.46 -4.32 1.12
CA SER A 89 12.82 -5.22 2.21
C SER A 89 13.06 -4.47 3.53
N GLN A 90 13.66 -3.28 3.48
CA GLN A 90 13.76 -2.42 4.66
C GLN A 90 12.39 -1.89 5.08
N MET A 91 11.51 -1.54 4.12
CA MET A 91 10.14 -1.18 4.45
C MET A 91 9.37 -2.34 5.11
N GLN A 92 9.53 -3.57 4.62
CA GLN A 92 8.97 -4.76 5.26
C GLN A 92 9.51 -4.94 6.69
N TYR A 93 10.82 -4.72 6.88
CA TYR A 93 11.43 -4.74 8.21
C TYR A 93 10.80 -3.72 9.16
N VAL A 94 10.55 -2.48 8.69
CA VAL A 94 9.86 -1.44 9.49
C VAL A 94 8.48 -1.93 9.93
N ILE A 95 7.68 -2.48 9.01
CA ILE A 95 6.34 -2.99 9.32
C ILE A 95 6.39 -4.12 10.36
N ASN A 96 7.32 -5.06 10.20
CA ASN A 96 7.40 -6.23 11.08
C ASN A 96 7.99 -5.91 12.46
N ASN A 97 8.87 -4.90 12.57
CA ASN A 97 9.61 -4.64 13.80
C ASN A 97 9.10 -3.45 14.61
N TYR A 98 8.28 -2.56 14.05
CA TYR A 98 7.80 -1.40 14.82
C TYR A 98 7.08 -1.80 16.10
N GLY A 99 6.20 -2.83 16.04
CA GLY A 99 5.53 -3.38 17.21
C GLY A 99 6.49 -3.98 18.25
N VAL A 100 7.59 -4.61 17.80
CA VAL A 100 8.63 -5.15 18.68
C VAL A 100 9.32 -4.02 19.43
N VAL A 101 9.72 -2.96 18.72
CA VAL A 101 10.34 -1.78 19.33
C VAL A 101 9.36 -1.09 20.28
N ALA A 102 8.09 -0.95 19.87
CA ALA A 102 7.05 -0.31 20.65
C ALA A 102 6.81 -0.99 22.00
N ASN A 103 6.83 -2.32 22.04
CA ASN A 103 6.65 -3.11 23.26
C ASN A 103 7.71 -2.86 24.35
N ASN A 104 8.84 -2.21 24.04
CA ASN A 104 9.79 -1.76 25.06
C ASN A 104 9.28 -0.55 25.87
N PHE A 105 8.24 0.12 25.39
CA PHE A 105 7.71 1.36 25.99
C PHE A 105 6.23 1.25 26.32
N LEU A 106 5.43 0.66 25.42
CA LEU A 106 3.97 0.54 25.52
C LEU A 106 3.50 -0.78 24.91
N PRO A 107 2.51 -1.48 25.51
CA PRO A 107 1.91 -2.67 24.90
C PRO A 107 1.44 -2.38 23.48
N SER A 108 1.90 -3.19 22.52
CA SER A 108 1.67 -2.97 21.10
C SER A 108 1.54 -4.29 20.34
N ARG A 109 0.74 -4.27 19.28
CA ARG A 109 0.62 -5.41 18.36
C ARG A 109 1.92 -5.55 17.56
N ILE A 110 2.40 -6.77 17.41
CA ILE A 110 3.48 -7.09 16.47
C ILE A 110 2.82 -7.50 15.15
N LEU A 111 3.13 -6.75 14.10
CA LEU A 111 2.66 -7.07 12.76
C LEU A 111 3.66 -8.01 12.06
N SER A 112 3.13 -8.77 11.11
CA SER A 112 3.87 -9.60 10.18
C SER A 112 3.43 -9.28 8.76
N SER A 113 4.29 -9.53 7.78
CA SER A 113 3.98 -9.25 6.37
C SER A 113 4.85 -10.09 5.44
N ARG A 114 4.47 -10.18 4.17
CA ARG A 114 5.19 -10.86 3.09
C ARG A 114 5.65 -9.84 2.06
N LEU A 115 6.81 -10.12 1.45
CA LEU A 115 7.38 -9.31 0.37
C LEU A 115 7.21 -10.05 -0.95
N LEU A 116 6.79 -9.32 -1.99
CA LEU A 116 6.75 -9.74 -3.37
C LEU A 116 7.49 -8.71 -4.23
N PHE A 117 8.42 -9.16 -5.05
CA PHE A 117 9.07 -8.34 -6.07
C PHE A 117 8.18 -8.31 -7.33
N GLY A 118 7.17 -7.45 -7.28
CA GLY A 118 6.22 -7.24 -8.36
C GLY A 118 4.86 -6.75 -7.83
N PRO A 119 3.92 -6.45 -8.74
CA PRO A 119 2.55 -6.12 -8.37
C PRO A 119 1.77 -7.37 -7.95
N LEU A 120 0.78 -7.19 -7.07
CA LEU A 120 -0.24 -8.23 -6.86
C LEU A 120 -1.21 -8.27 -8.03
N SER A 121 -1.71 -9.45 -8.37
CA SER A 121 -2.83 -9.57 -9.33
C SER A 121 -4.11 -8.93 -8.78
N PRO A 122 -5.09 -8.55 -9.63
CA PRO A 122 -6.37 -8.03 -9.16
C PRO A 122 -7.09 -8.94 -8.16
N ALA A 123 -7.05 -10.26 -8.38
CA ALA A 123 -7.64 -11.24 -7.46
C ALA A 123 -6.93 -11.28 -6.10
N ALA A 124 -5.59 -11.12 -6.08
CA ALA A 124 -4.83 -11.03 -4.84
C ALA A 124 -5.10 -9.70 -4.10
N VAL A 125 -5.27 -8.59 -4.82
CA VAL A 125 -5.70 -7.31 -4.22
C VAL A 125 -7.07 -7.47 -3.56
N ILE A 126 -8.06 -8.05 -4.26
CA ILE A 126 -9.38 -8.33 -3.68
C ILE A 126 -9.23 -9.16 -2.39
N THR A 127 -8.43 -10.23 -2.44
CA THR A 127 -8.22 -11.14 -1.29
C THR A 127 -7.65 -10.42 -0.07
N GLU A 128 -6.68 -9.53 -0.26
CA GLU A 128 -6.08 -8.75 0.84
C GLU A 128 -7.08 -7.74 1.41
N ILE A 129 -7.72 -6.94 0.54
CA ILE A 129 -8.65 -5.89 0.95
C ILE A 129 -9.92 -6.48 1.61
N ASP A 130 -10.47 -7.57 1.08
CA ASP A 130 -11.63 -8.25 1.68
C ASP A 130 -11.31 -8.87 3.03
N ALA A 131 -10.06 -9.24 3.27
CA ALA A 131 -9.59 -9.73 4.56
C ALA A 131 -9.17 -8.61 5.52
N GLY A 132 -9.44 -7.34 5.19
CA GLY A 132 -9.10 -6.21 6.04
C GLY A 132 -7.62 -5.87 6.08
N ARG A 133 -6.84 -6.24 5.05
CA ARG A 133 -5.39 -6.02 5.03
C ARG A 133 -5.01 -4.98 3.97
N PRO A 134 -4.51 -3.80 4.37
CA PRO A 134 -3.96 -2.84 3.42
C PRO A 134 -2.67 -3.38 2.79
N ILE A 135 -2.32 -2.88 1.61
CA ILE A 135 -1.14 -3.31 0.86
C ILE A 135 -0.20 -2.11 0.70
N LEU A 136 1.09 -2.31 0.96
CA LEU A 136 2.12 -1.32 0.64
C LEU A 136 2.68 -1.58 -0.75
N ALA A 137 2.64 -0.57 -1.60
CA ALA A 137 3.14 -0.62 -2.96
C ALA A 137 4.32 0.32 -3.13
N GLY A 138 5.42 -0.22 -3.66
CA GLY A 138 6.55 0.56 -4.13
C GLY A 138 6.37 0.90 -5.61
N ILE A 139 6.35 2.19 -5.94
CA ILE A 139 6.11 2.73 -7.28
C ILE A 139 7.25 3.65 -7.73
N SER A 140 7.37 3.86 -9.05
CA SER A 140 8.36 4.74 -9.68
C SER A 140 7.72 5.59 -10.80
N PRO A 141 6.97 6.66 -10.44
CA PRO A 141 6.19 7.43 -11.40
C PRO A 141 7.03 8.21 -12.43
N SER A 142 8.30 8.48 -12.15
CA SER A 142 9.16 9.30 -13.03
C SER A 142 9.78 8.53 -14.22
N SER A 143 9.31 7.31 -14.50
CA SER A 143 9.90 6.37 -15.48
C SER A 143 11.31 5.88 -15.14
N PHE A 144 11.89 6.30 -14.01
CA PHE A 144 13.15 5.79 -13.50
C PHE A 144 12.94 4.42 -12.87
N SER A 145 13.39 3.37 -13.57
CA SER A 145 13.29 1.99 -13.12
C SER A 145 14.67 1.42 -12.83
N TYR A 146 14.97 1.17 -11.56
CA TYR A 146 16.04 0.28 -11.14
C TYR A 146 15.42 -0.98 -10.55
N PRO A 147 15.95 -2.18 -10.85
CA PRO A 147 15.41 -3.42 -10.30
C PRO A 147 15.32 -3.36 -8.76
N ASN A 148 14.15 -3.67 -8.22
CA ASN A 148 13.87 -3.73 -6.78
C ASN A 148 14.03 -2.40 -6.00
N ILE A 149 14.13 -1.26 -6.69
CA ILE A 149 14.16 0.06 -6.07
C ILE A 149 12.93 0.84 -6.54
N SER A 150 12.09 1.20 -5.57
CA SER A 150 10.95 2.09 -5.80
C SER A 150 11.31 3.49 -5.35
N GLN A 151 10.91 4.49 -6.12
CA GLN A 151 11.15 5.89 -5.77
C GLN A 151 10.21 6.37 -4.67
N HIS A 152 9.03 5.76 -4.58
CA HIS A 152 7.96 6.19 -3.72
C HIS A 152 7.19 5.01 -3.13
N VAL A 153 6.65 5.18 -1.93
CA VAL A 153 5.85 4.16 -1.23
C VAL A 153 4.46 4.74 -0.98
N VAL A 154 3.45 3.94 -1.34
CA VAL A 154 2.03 4.29 -1.21
C VAL A 154 1.26 3.13 -0.58
N VAL A 155 0.04 3.40 -0.12
CA VAL A 155 -0.82 2.37 0.49
C VAL A 155 -2.04 2.14 -0.39
N ILE A 156 -2.21 0.93 -0.91
CA ILE A 156 -3.47 0.50 -1.54
C ILE A 156 -4.43 0.13 -0.41
N VAL A 157 -5.57 0.80 -0.40
CA VAL A 157 -6.58 0.69 0.67
C VAL A 157 -7.92 0.19 0.16
N GLY A 158 -8.06 -0.03 -1.14
CA GLY A 158 -9.32 -0.50 -1.71
C GLY A 158 -9.25 -0.84 -3.18
N TYR A 159 -10.38 -1.29 -3.69
CA TYR A 159 -10.59 -1.55 -5.10
C TYR A 159 -12.04 -1.21 -5.51
N ASP A 160 -12.25 -1.07 -6.81
CA ASP A 160 -13.55 -0.88 -7.44
C ASP A 160 -13.64 -1.76 -8.70
N THR A 161 -14.62 -2.68 -8.71
CA THR A 161 -14.96 -3.53 -9.86
C THR A 161 -16.31 -3.17 -10.50
N THR A 162 -16.92 -2.06 -10.08
CA THR A 162 -18.17 -1.55 -10.66
C THR A 162 -17.95 -0.82 -11.98
N THR A 163 -16.72 -0.38 -12.23
CA THR A 163 -16.30 0.17 -13.52
C THR A 163 -15.85 -0.93 -14.48
N PRO A 164 -15.87 -0.69 -15.81
CA PRO A 164 -15.35 -1.64 -16.80
C PRO A 164 -13.88 -2.03 -16.59
N GLU A 165 -13.10 -1.14 -15.98
CA GLU A 165 -11.72 -1.40 -15.58
C GLU A 165 -11.64 -1.74 -14.09
N PHE A 166 -10.76 -2.67 -13.71
CA PHE A 166 -10.42 -2.88 -12.31
C PHE A 166 -9.61 -1.68 -11.79
N ARG A 167 -10.14 -0.96 -10.80
CA ARG A 167 -9.48 0.23 -10.24
C ARG A 167 -9.00 -0.02 -8.81
N LEU A 168 -7.88 0.62 -8.48
CA LEU A 168 -7.29 0.65 -7.15
C LEU A 168 -7.67 1.96 -6.45
N ILE A 169 -7.91 1.90 -5.14
CA ILE A 169 -8.00 3.07 -4.27
C ILE A 169 -6.70 3.15 -3.47
N VAL A 170 -5.97 4.25 -3.64
CA VAL A 170 -4.60 4.41 -3.16
C VAL A 170 -4.49 5.67 -2.30
N ASN A 171 -3.94 5.54 -1.10
CA ASN A 171 -3.45 6.67 -0.33
C ASN A 171 -2.00 6.94 -0.72
N ASP A 172 -1.74 8.16 -1.18
CA ASP A 172 -0.40 8.62 -1.52
C ASP A 172 0.05 9.69 -0.50
N PRO A 173 1.18 9.49 0.19
CA PRO A 173 1.64 10.44 1.19
C PRO A 173 2.23 11.73 0.59
N PHE A 174 2.54 11.79 -0.71
CA PHE A 174 3.13 12.98 -1.29
C PHE A 174 2.12 14.13 -1.38
N PRO A 175 2.39 15.30 -0.78
CA PRO A 175 1.42 16.40 -0.72
C PRO A 175 1.46 17.25 -1.99
N TYR A 176 1.02 16.71 -3.13
CA TYR A 176 1.07 17.38 -4.45
C TYR A 176 0.53 18.81 -4.46
N ALA A 177 -0.51 19.10 -3.67
CA ALA A 177 -1.08 20.45 -3.58
C ALA A 177 -0.11 21.50 -3.00
N ALA A 178 0.86 21.07 -2.17
CA ALA A 178 1.88 21.95 -1.60
C ALA A 178 3.10 22.13 -2.54
N PHE A 179 3.22 21.31 -3.59
CA PHE A 179 4.35 21.31 -4.52
C PHE A 179 3.87 21.44 -5.97
N PRO A 180 3.41 22.63 -6.39
CA PRO A 180 2.83 22.83 -7.73
C PRO A 180 3.80 22.58 -8.88
N SER A 181 5.11 22.61 -8.62
CA SER A 181 6.15 22.26 -9.60
C SER A 181 6.26 20.74 -9.84
N GLN A 182 5.68 19.92 -8.97
CA GLN A 182 5.66 18.47 -9.13
C GLN A 182 4.27 18.01 -9.60
N PRO A 183 4.14 17.61 -10.87
CA PRO A 183 2.87 17.14 -11.41
C PRO A 183 2.33 15.94 -10.61
N ASN A 184 1.03 15.94 -10.32
CA ASN A 184 0.36 14.81 -9.69
C ASN A 184 0.18 13.67 -10.72
N PRO A 185 0.96 12.56 -10.63
CA PRO A 185 0.98 11.53 -11.66
C PRO A 185 -0.37 10.79 -11.79
N TYR A 186 -1.18 10.74 -10.73
CA TYR A 186 -2.51 10.14 -10.81
C TYR A 186 -3.39 10.91 -11.79
N LEU A 187 -3.35 12.25 -11.79
CA LEU A 187 -4.17 13.06 -12.69
C LEU A 187 -3.76 12.89 -14.16
N PHE A 188 -2.46 12.78 -14.45
CA PHE A 188 -1.96 12.52 -15.81
C PHE A 188 -2.36 11.13 -16.33
N LEU A 189 -2.60 10.18 -15.42
CA LEU A 189 -2.97 8.81 -15.73
C LEU A 189 -4.48 8.56 -15.62
N ASN A 190 -5.30 9.62 -15.73
CA ASN A 190 -6.76 9.56 -15.61
C ASN A 190 -7.25 8.94 -14.28
N GLY A 191 -6.44 9.10 -13.24
CA GLY A 191 -6.82 8.87 -11.85
C GLY A 191 -7.73 9.99 -11.36
N VAL A 192 -8.63 9.64 -10.44
CA VAL A 192 -9.62 10.54 -9.87
C VAL A 192 -9.34 10.72 -8.38
N PRO A 193 -9.14 11.94 -7.87
CA PRO A 193 -9.02 12.16 -6.44
C PRO A 193 -10.35 11.83 -5.75
N THR A 194 -10.32 10.99 -4.72
CA THR A 194 -11.53 10.65 -3.94
C THR A 194 -11.64 11.48 -2.65
N ARG A 195 -10.49 11.91 -2.11
CA ARG A 195 -10.32 12.85 -0.99
C ARG A 195 -8.85 13.31 -0.95
N PRO A 196 -8.48 14.32 -0.14
CA PRO A 196 -7.07 14.75 -0.03
C PRO A 196 -6.14 13.56 0.29
N GLY A 197 -5.12 13.37 -0.56
CA GLY A 197 -4.15 12.27 -0.44
C GLY A 197 -4.66 10.89 -0.86
N GLN A 198 -5.87 10.76 -1.43
CA GLN A 198 -6.42 9.48 -1.92
C GLN A 198 -6.90 9.57 -3.36
N PHE A 199 -6.57 8.56 -4.16
CA PHE A 199 -6.83 8.51 -5.58
C PHE A 199 -7.42 7.16 -5.99
N SER A 200 -8.36 7.17 -6.94
CA SER A 200 -8.81 6.01 -7.68
C SER A 200 -8.09 5.96 -9.03
N ILE A 201 -7.38 4.89 -9.35
CA ILE A 201 -6.59 4.75 -10.59
C ILE A 201 -6.81 3.36 -11.20
N SER A 202 -6.75 3.24 -12.52
CA SER A 202 -6.83 1.91 -13.16
C SER A 202 -5.62 1.06 -12.80
N TYR A 203 -5.85 -0.23 -12.57
CA TYR A 203 -4.78 -1.15 -12.22
C TYR A 203 -3.69 -1.22 -13.29
N ASN A 204 -4.08 -1.18 -14.57
CA ASN A 204 -3.11 -1.19 -15.67
C ASN A 204 -2.21 0.04 -15.67
N ALA A 205 -2.76 1.23 -15.41
CA ALA A 205 -1.96 2.45 -15.28
C ALA A 205 -1.04 2.40 -14.06
N PHE A 206 -1.52 1.84 -12.95
CA PHE A 206 -0.72 1.72 -11.73
C PHE A 206 0.44 0.69 -11.89
N VAL A 207 0.20 -0.43 -12.56
CA VAL A 207 1.26 -1.41 -12.84
C VAL A 207 2.24 -0.89 -13.89
N GLY A 208 1.72 -0.39 -15.02
CA GLY A 208 2.55 -0.01 -16.17
C GLY A 208 3.21 1.36 -16.01
N ALA A 209 2.41 2.41 -15.82
CA ALA A 209 2.91 3.79 -15.85
C ALA A 209 3.44 4.27 -14.50
N MET A 210 2.80 3.89 -13.39
CA MET A 210 3.35 4.14 -12.05
C MET A 210 4.47 3.15 -11.70
N GLN A 211 4.70 2.13 -12.52
CA GLN A 211 5.74 1.12 -12.33
C GLN A 211 5.68 0.47 -10.94
N TRP A 212 4.53 -0.11 -10.59
CA TRP A 212 4.39 -0.89 -9.34
C TRP A 212 5.32 -2.10 -9.34
N GLY A 213 6.51 -1.93 -8.78
CA GLY A 213 7.61 -2.89 -8.88
C GLY A 213 7.74 -3.81 -7.67
N ASN A 214 7.19 -3.44 -6.52
CA ASN A 214 7.38 -4.16 -5.26
C ASN A 214 6.14 -4.06 -4.36
N THR A 215 5.90 -5.08 -3.55
CA THR A 215 4.72 -5.16 -2.70
C THR A 215 5.03 -5.76 -1.32
N THR A 216 4.59 -5.09 -0.26
CA THR A 216 4.44 -5.69 1.06
C THR A 216 2.95 -5.94 1.34
N TYR A 217 2.58 -7.20 1.57
CA TYR A 217 1.19 -7.67 1.68
C TYR A 217 1.02 -8.69 2.81
N SER A 218 -0.21 -9.17 3.04
CA SER A 218 -0.56 -10.02 4.17
C SER A 218 -0.15 -9.40 5.51
N ILE A 219 -0.30 -8.07 5.62
CA ILE A 219 0.04 -7.32 6.82
C ILE A 219 -0.98 -7.63 7.91
N GLN A 220 -0.58 -8.16 9.07
CA GLN A 220 -1.46 -8.48 10.20
C GLN A 220 -0.69 -8.74 11.50
#